data_AF-A0A3M1MFI3-F1
#
_entry.id   AF-A0A3M1MFI3-F1
#
_cell.length_a   1.000
_cell.length_b   1.000
_cell.length_c   1.000
_cell.angle_alpha   90.00
_cell.angle_beta   90.00
_cell.angle_gamma   90.00
#
_symmetry.space_group_name_H-M   'P 1'
#
loop_
_entity.id
_entity.type
_entity.pdbx_description
1 polymer ?
#
loop_
_entity_poly.entity_id
_entity_poly.type
_entity_poly.pdbx_seq_one_letter_code
_entity_poly.pdbx_strand_id
1 'polypeptide(L)'
;MKRQHIIPIVVVLLLSAWPRGRAQAISGIPGSLELGYAVRVDADSPQAVESITAVASLGIDWVILDVHWDALNHTPQGAYDLQALEQLSSQVEALGMHAVVSLSDAPDWAMTPDGPRPAAAAELVRQIATLAPDTLLALEVFPMPNTLQGWGASPNPQAYVNLLQSMHTVLQEEASPMYLIVGGLLPLPQTHTSEDIAATTFLKALYETGVQQYADIIGLAYPALNPAADTPENAKSVLRAYSTLRLIMLQYGHQNGTLWITRLTWQPQQPASSVQNWVQSVYELFHNQVYIGLVAFDGANASPERAVFLLGEDGNFTPVADILGQTLAPFRNTGEATYYFYATGAPHQPETFLHLRHTKKLRKKR
;
A
#
# COMPACT_ATOMS: atom_id res chain seq x y z
N MET A 1 -30.82 35.76 61.26
CA MET A 1 -30.55 36.76 60.20
C MET A 1 -29.82 36.07 59.06
N LYS A 2 -30.39 36.14 57.85
CA LYS A 2 -29.82 35.61 56.60
C LYS A 2 -28.47 36.26 56.31
N ARG A 3 -27.48 35.47 55.87
CA ARG A 3 -26.57 35.90 54.80
C ARG A 3 -26.10 34.70 53.99
N GLN A 4 -26.51 34.78 52.74
CA GLN A 4 -26.21 33.91 51.62
C GLN A 4 -24.85 34.32 51.01
N HIS A 5 -24.17 33.33 50.43
CA HIS A 5 -23.52 33.38 49.11
C HIS A 5 -21.99 33.39 48.94
N ILE A 6 -21.58 32.33 48.22
CA ILE A 6 -20.60 32.22 47.12
C ILE A 6 -19.20 31.73 47.51
N ILE A 7 -19.03 30.42 47.31
CA ILE A 7 -17.76 29.73 47.05
C ILE A 7 -17.30 30.11 45.63
N PRO A 8 -16.08 30.62 45.41
CA PRO A 8 -15.50 30.62 44.08
C PRO A 8 -14.87 29.24 43.83
N ILE A 9 -15.51 28.47 42.95
CA ILE A 9 -14.89 27.32 42.31
C ILE A 9 -13.81 27.86 41.37
N VAL A 10 -12.56 27.76 41.82
CA VAL A 10 -11.38 28.00 40.97
C VAL A 10 -11.13 26.71 40.18
N VAL A 11 -11.74 26.60 39.00
CA VAL A 11 -11.29 25.63 37.98
C VAL A 11 -10.08 26.23 37.29
N VAL A 12 -8.90 25.76 37.68
CA VAL A 12 -7.66 26.03 36.94
C VAL A 12 -7.72 25.20 35.66
N LEU A 13 -8.01 25.86 34.54
CA LEU A 13 -7.82 25.36 33.18
C LEU A 13 -6.32 25.24 32.88
N LEU A 14 -5.72 24.08 33.20
CA LEU A 14 -4.44 23.67 32.63
C LEU A 14 -4.70 22.90 31.32
N LEU A 15 -5.01 23.65 30.26
CA LEU A 15 -4.97 23.17 28.88
C LEU A 15 -4.01 24.09 28.12
N SER A 16 -2.73 23.96 28.40
CA SER A 16 -1.67 24.63 27.66
C SER A 16 -0.73 23.60 27.04
N ALA A 17 -0.76 23.59 25.71
CA ALA A 17 0.28 23.08 24.82
C ALA A 17 0.49 21.56 24.76
N TRP A 18 -0.48 20.83 24.20
CA TRP A 18 -0.11 19.74 23.31
C TRP A 18 0.19 20.31 21.92
N PRO A 19 1.26 19.89 21.24
CA PRO A 19 1.41 20.20 19.83
C PRO A 19 0.20 19.60 19.12
N ARG A 20 -0.68 20.46 18.62
CA ARG A 20 -1.72 20.07 17.68
C ARG A 20 -1.07 19.90 16.31
N GLY A 21 -0.18 18.92 16.18
CA GLY A 21 -0.15 18.17 14.94
C GLY A 21 -1.41 17.34 14.96
N ARG A 22 -2.39 17.63 14.11
CA ARG A 22 -3.31 16.56 13.71
C ARG A 22 -2.38 15.54 13.07
N ALA A 23 -2.05 14.45 13.76
CA ALA A 23 -1.62 13.26 13.07
C ALA A 23 -2.78 12.92 12.14
N GLN A 24 -2.64 13.27 10.87
CA GLN A 24 -3.58 12.83 9.86
C GLN A 24 -3.46 11.31 9.87
N ALA A 25 -4.57 10.62 10.16
CA ALA A 25 -4.56 9.17 10.12
C ALA A 25 -4.22 8.78 8.68
N ILE A 26 -3.06 8.15 8.49
CA ILE A 26 -2.63 7.71 7.17
C ILE A 26 -3.51 6.53 6.77
N SER A 27 -4.12 6.59 5.60
CA SER A 27 -4.92 5.48 5.08
C SER A 27 -4.01 4.31 4.70
N GLY A 28 -4.49 3.10 4.93
CA GLY A 28 -3.90 1.85 4.48
C GLY A 28 -2.72 1.27 5.26
N ILE A 29 -2.09 2.01 6.17
CA ILE A 29 -1.12 1.42 7.11
C ILE A 29 -1.78 0.42 8.07
N PRO A 30 -1.03 -0.56 8.62
CA PRO A 30 -1.55 -1.45 9.65
C PRO A 30 -2.26 -0.70 10.79
N GLY A 31 -3.47 -1.15 11.15
CA GLY A 31 -4.30 -0.52 12.17
C GLY A 31 -5.15 0.67 11.70
N SER A 32 -4.96 1.16 10.47
CA SER A 32 -5.87 2.15 9.86
C SER A 32 -7.21 1.51 9.52
N LEU A 33 -8.31 2.26 9.72
CA LEU A 33 -9.65 1.85 9.29
C LEU A 33 -9.98 2.29 7.86
N GLU A 34 -9.13 3.13 7.28
CA GLU A 34 -9.34 3.69 5.95
C GLU A 34 -8.48 2.95 4.94
N LEU A 35 -9.12 2.46 3.87
CA LEU A 35 -8.44 1.86 2.73
C LEU A 35 -7.64 2.92 1.98
N GLY A 36 -6.35 2.67 1.78
CA GLY A 36 -5.50 3.49 0.91
C GLY A 36 -5.56 3.01 -0.55
N TYR A 37 -5.37 3.94 -1.47
CA TYR A 37 -5.20 3.66 -2.90
C TYR A 37 -3.82 4.09 -3.34
N ALA A 38 -3.18 3.29 -4.18
CA ALA A 38 -1.87 3.59 -4.75
C ALA A 38 -1.85 3.37 -6.26
N VAL A 39 -0.82 3.92 -6.91
CA VAL A 39 -0.45 3.56 -8.29
C VAL A 39 1.02 3.19 -8.33
N ARG A 40 1.37 2.15 -9.08
CA ARG A 40 2.78 1.77 -9.31
C ARG A 40 3.44 2.69 -10.32
N VAL A 41 4.64 3.15 -9.99
CA VAL A 41 5.48 4.03 -10.81
C VAL A 41 6.79 3.29 -11.04
N ASP A 42 7.12 3.01 -12.30
CA ASP A 42 8.47 2.58 -12.66
C ASP A 42 9.45 3.71 -12.34
N ALA A 43 10.36 3.48 -11.38
CA ALA A 43 11.24 4.52 -10.87
C ALA A 43 12.33 4.93 -11.88
N ASP A 44 12.67 4.03 -12.82
CA ASP A 44 13.68 4.28 -13.86
C ASP A 44 13.09 4.99 -15.09
N SER A 45 11.76 5.15 -15.12
CA SER A 45 11.11 5.86 -16.21
C SER A 45 11.51 7.34 -16.24
N PRO A 46 11.83 7.91 -17.42
CA PRO A 46 12.08 9.34 -17.56
C PRO A 46 10.85 10.20 -17.24
N GLN A 47 9.66 9.60 -17.10
CA GLN A 47 8.41 10.27 -16.75
C GLN A 47 8.00 10.03 -15.29
N ALA A 48 8.86 9.45 -14.44
CA ALA A 48 8.49 9.04 -13.09
C ALA A 48 8.01 10.21 -12.21
N VAL A 49 8.68 11.37 -12.28
CA VAL A 49 8.30 12.59 -11.53
C VAL A 49 6.95 13.15 -12.00
N GLU A 50 6.76 13.24 -13.30
CA GLU A 50 5.50 13.68 -13.91
C GLU A 50 4.37 12.71 -13.56
N SER A 51 4.67 11.41 -13.53
CA SER A 51 3.72 10.36 -13.18
C SER A 51 3.25 10.46 -11.74
N ILE A 52 4.15 10.74 -10.79
CA ILE A 52 3.78 10.99 -9.38
C ILE A 52 2.87 12.21 -9.29
N THR A 53 3.19 13.29 -10.01
CA THR A 53 2.34 14.49 -10.07
C THR A 53 0.96 14.19 -10.66
N ALA A 54 0.92 13.39 -11.71
CA ALA A 54 -0.31 12.91 -12.33
C ALA A 54 -1.16 12.13 -11.32
N VAL A 55 -0.58 11.14 -10.64
CA VAL A 55 -1.25 10.34 -9.60
C VAL A 55 -1.79 11.22 -8.47
N ALA A 56 -1.01 12.18 -7.98
CA ALA A 56 -1.45 13.13 -6.95
C ALA A 56 -2.66 13.96 -7.40
N SER A 57 -2.68 14.41 -8.66
CA SER A 57 -3.80 15.19 -9.20
C SER A 57 -5.10 14.37 -9.31
N LEU A 58 -4.99 13.03 -9.35
CA LEU A 58 -6.12 12.11 -9.23
C LEU A 58 -6.55 11.92 -7.76
N GLY A 59 -5.98 12.65 -6.79
CA GLY A 59 -6.29 12.54 -5.36
C GLY A 59 -6.00 11.16 -4.77
N ILE A 60 -4.96 10.52 -5.29
CA ILE A 60 -4.41 9.27 -4.76
C ILE A 60 -3.21 9.64 -3.89
N ASP A 61 -3.20 9.15 -2.66
CA ASP A 61 -2.25 9.60 -1.63
C ASP A 61 -1.02 8.67 -1.50
N TRP A 62 -0.98 7.56 -2.24
CA TRP A 62 0.15 6.63 -2.26
C TRP A 62 0.70 6.38 -3.66
N VAL A 63 2.00 6.14 -3.74
CA VAL A 63 2.66 5.49 -4.88
C VAL A 63 3.44 4.25 -4.43
N ILE A 64 3.59 3.28 -5.32
CA ILE A 64 4.59 2.22 -5.17
C ILE A 64 5.67 2.47 -6.22
N LEU A 65 6.90 2.72 -5.78
CA LEU A 65 8.05 2.96 -6.65
C LEU A 65 8.70 1.61 -6.95
N ASP A 66 8.68 1.18 -8.21
CA ASP A 66 9.35 -0.04 -8.66
C ASP A 66 10.84 0.28 -8.82
N VAL A 67 11.67 -0.30 -7.95
CA VAL A 67 13.12 -0.04 -7.86
C VAL A 67 13.89 -1.31 -8.17
N HIS A 68 14.63 -1.31 -9.27
CA HIS A 68 15.47 -2.43 -9.69
C HIS A 68 16.85 -2.32 -9.04
N TRP A 69 17.24 -3.31 -8.23
CA TRP A 69 18.51 -3.25 -7.49
C TRP A 69 19.72 -3.28 -8.42
N ASP A 70 19.67 -4.06 -9.50
CA ASP A 70 20.76 -4.14 -10.48
C ASP A 70 21.10 -2.80 -11.17
N ALA A 71 20.15 -1.87 -11.24
CA ALA A 71 20.34 -0.51 -11.71
C ALA A 71 21.04 0.40 -10.68
N LEU A 72 20.91 0.11 -9.37
CA LEU A 72 21.49 0.92 -8.30
C LEU A 72 22.99 0.68 -8.13
N ASN A 73 23.46 -0.56 -8.28
CA ASN A 73 24.89 -0.86 -8.26
C ASN A 73 25.27 -2.19 -8.95
N HIS A 74 26.32 -2.14 -9.77
CA HIS A 74 26.77 -3.31 -10.52
C HIS A 74 27.82 -4.17 -9.81
N THR A 75 28.40 -3.71 -8.69
CA THR A 75 29.45 -4.45 -7.96
C THR A 75 29.28 -4.31 -6.44
N PRO A 76 29.73 -5.30 -5.64
CA PRO A 76 29.58 -5.25 -4.18
C PRO A 76 30.39 -4.13 -3.51
N GLN A 77 31.40 -3.57 -4.18
CA GLN A 77 32.20 -2.45 -3.67
C GLN A 77 31.74 -1.08 -4.19
N GLY A 78 30.83 -1.06 -5.16
CA GLY A 78 30.27 0.18 -5.70
C GLY A 78 29.28 0.80 -4.73
N ALA A 79 29.28 2.14 -4.64
CA ALA A 79 28.20 2.86 -3.97
C ALA A 79 26.88 2.64 -4.72
N TYR A 80 25.77 2.69 -3.99
CA TYR A 80 24.44 2.69 -4.61
C TYR A 80 24.16 4.07 -5.20
N ASP A 81 23.73 4.11 -6.45
CA ASP A 81 23.17 5.30 -7.07
C ASP A 81 21.69 5.41 -6.69
N LEU A 82 21.41 6.20 -5.65
CA LEU A 82 20.05 6.43 -5.14
C LEU A 82 19.47 7.77 -5.61
N GLN A 83 20.13 8.47 -6.54
CA GLN A 83 19.77 9.83 -6.93
C GLN A 83 18.33 9.91 -7.47
N ALA A 84 17.93 8.93 -8.29
CA ALA A 84 16.56 8.86 -8.80
C ALA A 84 15.56 8.68 -7.65
N LEU A 85 15.82 7.75 -6.72
CA LEU A 85 14.94 7.50 -5.58
C LEU A 85 14.84 8.71 -4.64
N GLU A 86 15.93 9.45 -4.42
CA GLU A 86 15.94 10.71 -3.66
C GLU A 86 15.05 11.77 -4.31
N GLN A 87 15.15 11.92 -5.63
CA GLN A 87 14.32 12.87 -6.40
C GLN A 87 12.83 12.49 -6.34
N LEU A 88 12.51 11.21 -6.51
CA LEU A 88 11.13 10.72 -6.43
C LEU A 88 10.57 10.88 -5.01
N SER A 89 11.36 10.56 -3.98
CA SER A 89 10.96 10.75 -2.58
C SER A 89 10.64 12.21 -2.28
N SER A 90 11.49 13.13 -2.74
CA SER A 90 11.28 14.58 -2.60
C SER A 90 9.99 15.04 -3.30
N GLN A 91 9.67 14.47 -4.47
CA GLN A 91 8.44 14.77 -5.20
C GLN A 91 7.19 14.27 -4.46
N VAL A 92 7.24 13.03 -3.93
CA VAL A 92 6.15 12.44 -3.13
C VAL A 92 5.90 13.29 -1.88
N GLU A 93 6.96 13.68 -1.17
CA GLU A 93 6.88 14.55 0.01
C GLU A 93 6.27 15.91 -0.31
N ALA A 94 6.72 16.57 -1.39
CA ALA A 94 6.22 17.88 -1.81
C ALA A 94 4.72 17.87 -2.16
N LEU A 95 4.18 16.72 -2.56
CA LEU A 95 2.77 16.50 -2.86
C LEU A 95 1.96 16.02 -1.64
N GLY A 96 2.61 15.82 -0.48
CA GLY A 96 1.96 15.33 0.74
C GLY A 96 1.50 13.88 0.62
N MET A 97 2.13 13.09 -0.25
CA MET A 97 1.85 11.68 -0.48
C MET A 97 2.78 10.78 0.34
N HIS A 98 2.54 9.48 0.27
CA HIS A 98 3.37 8.43 0.86
C HIS A 98 3.84 7.45 -0.22
N ALA A 99 4.95 6.77 0.04
CA ALA A 99 5.54 5.83 -0.90
C ALA A 99 5.85 4.48 -0.26
N VAL A 100 5.68 3.46 -1.09
CA VAL A 100 6.24 2.12 -0.91
C VAL A 100 7.42 1.98 -1.86
N VAL A 101 8.57 1.50 -1.38
CA VAL A 101 9.63 1.03 -2.27
C VAL A 101 9.37 -0.43 -2.59
N SER A 102 9.24 -0.81 -3.85
CA SER A 102 9.18 -2.21 -4.27
C SER A 102 10.50 -2.62 -4.88
N LEU A 103 11.28 -3.39 -4.11
CA LEU A 103 12.64 -3.77 -4.48
C LEU A 103 12.61 -5.09 -5.27
N SER A 104 13.18 -5.11 -6.47
CA SER A 104 13.32 -6.31 -7.29
C SER A 104 14.72 -6.42 -7.91
N ASP A 105 14.92 -7.47 -8.71
CA ASP A 105 16.07 -7.62 -9.63
C ASP A 105 17.43 -7.45 -8.95
N ALA A 106 17.73 -8.36 -8.00
CA ALA A 106 19.04 -8.38 -7.37
C ALA A 106 20.13 -8.64 -8.43
N PRO A 107 21.23 -7.86 -8.44
CA PRO A 107 22.33 -8.08 -9.37
C PRO A 107 23.03 -9.42 -9.11
N ASP A 108 23.70 -9.96 -10.13
CA ASP A 108 24.38 -11.27 -10.07
C ASP A 108 25.28 -11.46 -8.84
N TRP A 109 26.01 -10.41 -8.45
CA TRP A 109 26.91 -10.46 -7.29
C TRP A 109 26.16 -10.61 -5.96
N ALA A 110 24.90 -10.16 -5.92
CA ALA A 110 23.99 -10.22 -4.78
C ALA A 110 23.01 -11.39 -4.87
N MET A 111 23.10 -12.25 -5.89
CA MET A 111 22.25 -13.43 -6.04
C MET A 111 22.95 -14.70 -5.51
N THR A 112 22.14 -15.67 -5.09
CA THR A 112 22.56 -17.06 -4.79
C THR A 112 21.59 -18.03 -5.46
N PRO A 113 21.91 -19.34 -5.54
CA PRO A 113 20.95 -20.33 -6.02
C PRO A 113 19.63 -20.38 -5.25
N ASP A 114 19.60 -19.90 -3.99
CA ASP A 114 18.39 -19.87 -3.15
C ASP A 114 17.65 -18.52 -3.22
N GLY A 115 18.20 -17.52 -3.92
CA GLY A 115 17.66 -16.16 -4.03
C GLY A 115 18.63 -15.05 -3.59
N PRO A 116 18.14 -13.80 -3.46
CA PRO A 116 18.91 -12.64 -3.04
C PRO A 116 19.66 -12.82 -1.71
N ARG A 117 20.90 -12.35 -1.64
CA ARG A 117 21.76 -12.43 -0.45
C ARG A 117 21.23 -11.53 0.67
N PRO A 118 20.84 -12.09 1.83
CA PRO A 118 20.24 -11.30 2.90
C PRO A 118 21.08 -10.13 3.40
N ALA A 119 22.38 -10.34 3.62
CA ALA A 119 23.27 -9.29 4.12
C ALA A 119 23.46 -8.13 3.14
N ALA A 120 23.53 -8.42 1.83
CA ALA A 120 23.68 -7.39 0.80
C ALA A 120 22.40 -6.57 0.64
N ALA A 121 21.25 -7.23 0.69
CA ALA A 121 19.96 -6.56 0.58
C ALA A 121 19.67 -5.70 1.82
N ALA A 122 20.05 -6.18 3.02
CA ALA A 122 19.92 -5.43 4.26
C ALA A 122 20.76 -4.14 4.26
N GLU A 123 21.95 -4.16 3.65
CA GLU A 123 22.78 -2.95 3.52
C GLU A 123 22.14 -1.91 2.57
N LEU A 124 21.57 -2.35 1.44
CA LEU A 124 20.80 -1.45 0.58
C LEU A 124 19.60 -0.85 1.34
N VAL A 125 18.86 -1.68 2.08
CA VAL A 125 17.70 -1.22 2.87
C VAL A 125 18.13 -0.22 3.94
N ARG A 126 19.33 -0.36 4.54
CA ARG A 126 19.88 0.64 5.47
C ARG A 126 19.93 2.03 4.83
N GLN A 127 20.43 2.10 3.59
CA GLN A 127 20.56 3.37 2.89
C GLN A 127 19.18 3.94 2.53
N ILE A 128 18.29 3.11 1.98
CA ILE A 128 16.91 3.51 1.63
C ILE A 128 16.15 4.03 2.87
N ALA A 129 16.26 3.36 4.01
CA ALA A 129 15.54 3.70 5.24
C ALA A 129 15.88 5.10 5.79
N THR A 130 17.05 5.65 5.41
CA THR A 130 17.52 6.97 5.86
C THR A 130 17.20 8.10 4.88
N LEU A 131 16.74 7.81 3.66
CA LEU A 131 16.52 8.82 2.61
C LEU A 131 15.38 9.80 2.94
N ALA A 132 14.20 9.27 3.27
CA ALA A 132 13.01 10.07 3.55
C ALA A 132 12.04 9.30 4.48
N PRO A 133 12.36 9.19 5.79
CA PRO A 133 11.67 8.30 6.72
C PRO A 133 10.19 8.64 6.96
N ASP A 134 9.79 9.89 6.72
CA ASP A 134 8.38 10.34 6.84
C ASP A 134 7.59 10.13 5.53
N THR A 135 8.26 9.73 4.44
CA THR A 135 7.68 9.59 3.10
C THR A 135 7.72 8.14 2.61
N LEU A 136 8.86 7.46 2.77
CA LEU A 136 9.05 6.06 2.43
C LEU A 136 8.56 5.20 3.61
N LEU A 137 7.27 4.88 3.61
CA LEU A 137 6.61 4.26 4.76
C LEU A 137 6.61 2.73 4.71
N ALA A 138 6.89 2.12 3.56
CA ALA A 138 6.95 0.67 3.45
C ALA A 138 7.93 0.18 2.38
N LEU A 139 8.36 -1.07 2.53
CA LEU A 139 9.21 -1.80 1.59
C LEU A 139 8.53 -3.12 1.19
N GLU A 140 8.17 -3.24 -0.08
CA GLU A 140 7.81 -4.51 -0.70
C GLU A 140 9.08 -5.28 -1.08
N VAL A 141 9.30 -6.40 -0.38
CA VAL A 141 10.50 -7.21 -0.53
C VAL A 141 10.28 -8.22 -1.65
N PHE A 142 10.80 -7.96 -2.85
CA PHE A 142 10.72 -8.82 -4.04
C PHE A 142 9.28 -9.24 -4.39
N PRO A 143 8.61 -8.54 -5.33
CA PRO A 143 7.26 -8.90 -5.74
C PRO A 143 7.21 -10.30 -6.36
N MET A 144 6.07 -10.99 -6.18
CA MET A 144 5.87 -12.38 -6.65
C MET A 144 6.96 -13.38 -6.22
N PRO A 145 7.36 -13.41 -4.93
CA PRO A 145 8.48 -14.25 -4.48
C PRO A 145 8.18 -15.75 -4.55
N ASN A 146 6.92 -16.11 -4.79
CA ASN A 146 6.48 -17.48 -5.04
C ASN A 146 6.66 -17.93 -6.50
N THR A 147 7.27 -17.11 -7.36
CA THR A 147 7.59 -17.45 -8.75
C THR A 147 9.08 -17.28 -9.05
N LEU A 148 9.59 -18.07 -9.99
CA LEU A 148 10.97 -17.95 -10.46
C LEU A 148 11.26 -16.55 -11.00
N GLN A 149 10.29 -15.97 -11.71
CA GLN A 149 10.42 -14.62 -12.28
C GLN A 149 10.56 -13.54 -11.20
N GLY A 150 9.73 -13.58 -10.15
CA GLY A 150 9.75 -12.56 -9.10
C GLY A 150 10.90 -12.73 -8.11
N TRP A 151 11.29 -13.98 -7.84
CA TRP A 151 12.35 -14.29 -6.88
C TRP A 151 13.77 -14.27 -7.50
N GLY A 152 13.87 -14.48 -8.82
CA GLY A 152 15.15 -14.62 -9.53
C GLY A 152 15.86 -15.96 -9.33
N ALA A 153 15.26 -16.86 -8.54
CA ALA A 153 15.71 -18.22 -8.27
C ALA A 153 14.49 -19.13 -8.01
N SER A 154 14.68 -20.45 -7.88
CA SER A 154 13.57 -21.34 -7.52
C SER A 154 12.97 -20.88 -6.18
N PRO A 155 11.64 -20.63 -6.10
CA PRO A 155 11.02 -20.03 -4.91
C PRO A 155 11.32 -20.78 -3.61
N ASN A 156 11.82 -20.05 -2.62
CA ASN A 156 12.28 -20.64 -1.36
C ASN A 156 11.74 -19.86 -0.14
N PRO A 157 10.68 -20.35 0.54
CA PRO A 157 10.08 -19.67 1.70
C PRO A 157 11.05 -19.42 2.86
N GLN A 158 12.00 -20.34 3.12
CA GLN A 158 12.96 -20.17 4.20
C GLN A 158 13.99 -19.08 3.86
N ALA A 159 14.52 -19.08 2.63
CA ALA A 159 15.43 -18.05 2.17
C ALA A 159 14.75 -16.66 2.19
N TYR A 160 13.48 -16.61 1.78
CA TYR A 160 12.67 -15.39 1.82
C TYR A 160 12.49 -14.84 3.26
N VAL A 161 12.22 -15.69 4.25
CA VAL A 161 12.15 -15.24 5.65
C VAL A 161 13.52 -14.80 6.19
N ASN A 162 14.62 -15.46 5.80
CA ASN A 162 15.96 -15.02 6.18
C ASN A 162 16.29 -13.62 5.61
N LEU A 163 15.81 -13.33 4.39
CA LEU A 163 15.90 -12.00 3.77
C LEU A 163 15.11 -10.96 4.59
N LEU A 164 13.84 -11.23 4.87
CA LEU A 164 13.00 -10.36 5.69
C LEU A 164 13.59 -10.10 7.08
N GLN A 165 14.09 -11.14 7.76
CA GLN A 165 14.71 -11.00 9.07
C GLN A 165 15.92 -10.05 9.04
N SER A 166 16.75 -10.15 8.00
CA SER A 166 17.95 -9.30 7.87
C SER A 166 17.57 -7.84 7.62
N MET A 167 16.60 -7.59 6.74
CA MET A 167 16.07 -6.25 6.49
C MET A 167 15.37 -5.68 7.74
N HIS A 168 14.56 -6.47 8.42
CA HIS A 168 13.87 -6.08 9.64
C HIS A 168 14.86 -5.66 10.72
N THR A 169 15.94 -6.42 10.89
CA THR A 169 16.99 -6.10 11.87
C THR A 169 17.60 -4.72 11.60
N VAL A 170 17.93 -4.43 10.34
CA VAL A 170 18.47 -3.11 9.96
C VAL A 170 17.46 -1.99 10.18
N LEU A 171 16.19 -2.19 9.81
CA LEU A 171 15.15 -1.19 10.05
C LEU A 171 14.99 -0.87 11.55
N GLN A 172 15.10 -1.88 12.41
CA GLN A 172 15.10 -1.68 13.87
C GLN A 172 16.36 -0.94 14.36
N GLU A 173 17.54 -1.27 13.84
CA GLU A 173 18.80 -0.58 14.17
C GLU A 173 18.77 0.91 13.80
N GLU A 174 18.19 1.24 12.65
CA GLU A 174 18.03 2.62 12.18
C GLU A 174 16.82 3.35 12.80
N ALA A 175 16.07 2.67 13.68
CA ALA A 175 14.80 3.17 14.23
C ALA A 175 13.81 3.66 13.14
N SER A 176 13.84 3.00 11.98
CA SER A 176 13.01 3.34 10.83
C SER A 176 11.54 2.94 11.09
N PRO A 177 10.56 3.80 10.78
CA PRO A 177 9.15 3.48 10.90
C PRO A 177 8.62 2.62 9.73
N MET A 178 9.50 2.25 8.78
CA MET A 178 9.12 1.57 7.55
C MET A 178 8.57 0.17 7.81
N TYR A 179 7.40 -0.14 7.24
CA TYR A 179 6.82 -1.47 7.27
C TYR A 179 7.44 -2.40 6.23
N LEU A 180 7.72 -3.65 6.61
CA LEU A 180 8.04 -4.70 5.63
C LEU A 180 6.76 -5.35 5.11
N ILE A 181 6.70 -5.51 3.79
CA ILE A 181 5.63 -6.20 3.08
C ILE A 181 6.21 -7.48 2.49
N VAL A 182 5.59 -8.63 2.82
CA VAL A 182 5.80 -9.84 2.02
C VAL A 182 5.35 -9.53 0.60
N GLY A 183 6.24 -9.65 -0.38
CA GLY A 183 6.03 -9.30 -1.77
C GLY A 183 4.75 -9.88 -2.35
N GLY A 184 4.11 -9.13 -3.25
CA GLY A 184 2.83 -9.45 -3.85
C GLY A 184 2.73 -10.88 -4.36
N LEU A 185 2.18 -11.80 -3.55
CA LEU A 185 2.10 -13.21 -3.91
C LEU A 185 1.23 -13.35 -5.17
N LEU A 186 1.67 -14.17 -6.12
CA LEU A 186 0.95 -14.42 -7.36
C LEU A 186 0.07 -15.66 -7.23
N PRO A 187 -1.27 -15.56 -7.30
CA PRO A 187 -2.14 -16.72 -7.38
C PRO A 187 -1.87 -17.50 -8.67
N LEU A 188 -1.57 -18.78 -8.55
CA LEU A 188 -1.30 -19.67 -9.69
C LEU A 188 -2.51 -20.59 -9.95
N PRO A 189 -2.74 -20.99 -11.22
CA PRO A 189 -3.74 -22.00 -11.53
C PRO A 189 -3.36 -23.34 -10.89
N GLN A 190 -4.38 -24.16 -10.57
CA GLN A 190 -4.17 -25.51 -10.00
C GLN A 190 -3.32 -26.41 -10.90
N THR A 191 -3.27 -26.12 -12.20
CA THR A 191 -2.57 -26.90 -13.23
C THR A 191 -1.21 -26.32 -13.60
N HIS A 192 -0.64 -25.38 -12.83
CA HIS A 192 0.70 -24.88 -13.12
C HIS A 192 1.72 -26.03 -13.10
N THR A 193 2.66 -26.02 -14.04
CA THR A 193 3.71 -27.03 -14.20
C THR A 193 5.11 -26.44 -14.08
N SER A 194 5.21 -25.17 -13.69
CA SER A 194 6.46 -24.46 -13.45
C SER A 194 7.06 -24.83 -12.09
N GLU A 195 8.31 -24.44 -11.88
CA GLU A 195 8.98 -24.48 -10.56
C GLU A 195 8.37 -23.50 -9.54
N ASP A 196 7.34 -22.74 -9.94
CA ASP A 196 6.65 -21.81 -9.08
C ASP A 196 5.85 -22.54 -7.98
N ILE A 197 5.60 -21.85 -6.87
CA ILE A 197 4.83 -22.39 -5.75
C ILE A 197 3.49 -21.67 -5.69
N ALA A 198 2.40 -22.42 -5.55
CA ALA A 198 1.08 -21.82 -5.32
C ALA A 198 1.11 -20.87 -4.12
N ALA A 199 0.57 -19.65 -4.26
CA ALA A 199 0.61 -18.61 -3.22
C ALA A 199 0.16 -19.09 -1.83
N THR A 200 -0.85 -19.96 -1.75
CA THR A 200 -1.33 -20.52 -0.48
C THR A 200 -0.34 -21.49 0.16
N THR A 201 0.36 -22.29 -0.63
CA THR A 201 1.41 -23.19 -0.16
C THR A 201 2.63 -22.39 0.29
N PHE A 202 3.04 -21.39 -0.49
CA PHE A 202 4.14 -20.51 -0.15
C PHE A 202 3.86 -19.76 1.17
N LEU A 203 2.67 -19.15 1.31
CA LEU A 203 2.30 -18.42 2.52
C LEU A 203 2.26 -19.31 3.76
N LYS A 204 1.74 -20.54 3.67
CA LYS A 204 1.78 -21.49 4.79
C LYS A 204 3.21 -21.79 5.22
N ALA A 205 4.10 -22.05 4.26
CA ALA A 205 5.50 -22.29 4.54
C ALA A 205 6.18 -21.05 5.17
N LEU A 206 5.86 -19.82 4.72
CA LEU A 206 6.34 -18.60 5.37
C LEU A 206 5.88 -18.50 6.84
N TYR A 207 4.64 -18.88 7.14
CA TYR A 207 4.16 -18.90 8.51
C TYR A 207 4.83 -20.00 9.37
N GLU A 208 5.11 -21.16 8.80
CA GLU A 208 5.85 -22.23 9.45
C GLU A 208 7.30 -21.83 9.77
N THR A 209 7.88 -20.93 8.98
CA THR A 209 9.21 -20.35 9.22
C THR A 209 9.18 -19.06 10.06
N GLY A 210 8.01 -18.61 10.49
CA GLY A 210 7.85 -17.52 11.47
C GLY A 210 7.75 -16.12 10.87
N VAL A 211 7.30 -15.96 9.62
CA VAL A 211 7.20 -14.66 8.92
C VAL A 211 6.47 -13.57 9.72
N GLN A 212 5.49 -13.92 10.57
CA GLN A 212 4.74 -12.93 11.37
C GLN A 212 5.59 -12.18 12.40
N GLN A 213 6.85 -12.58 12.61
CA GLN A 213 7.78 -11.85 13.48
C GLN A 213 8.44 -10.66 12.78
N TYR A 214 8.35 -10.60 11.44
CA TYR A 214 9.12 -9.65 10.64
C TYR A 214 8.26 -8.77 9.73
N ALA A 215 7.04 -9.21 9.38
CA ALA A 215 6.16 -8.47 8.48
C ALA A 215 4.71 -8.53 8.96
N ASP A 216 4.10 -7.35 9.13
CA ASP A 216 2.67 -7.19 9.44
C ASP A 216 1.81 -7.14 8.17
N ILE A 217 2.43 -6.96 7.00
CA ILE A 217 1.75 -6.79 5.72
C ILE A 217 2.05 -7.97 4.81
N ILE A 218 1.01 -8.64 4.33
CA ILE A 218 1.10 -9.68 3.30
C ILE A 218 0.61 -9.11 1.97
N GLY A 219 1.48 -9.05 0.97
CA GLY A 219 1.17 -8.59 -0.36
C GLY A 219 0.45 -9.66 -1.20
N LEU A 220 -0.44 -9.19 -2.08
CA LEU A 220 -1.12 -9.98 -3.08
C LEU A 220 -1.16 -9.23 -4.41
N ALA A 221 -0.69 -9.88 -5.48
CA ALA A 221 -0.75 -9.34 -6.83
C ALA A 221 -1.87 -10.00 -7.64
N TYR A 222 -2.54 -9.21 -8.47
CA TYR A 222 -3.57 -9.67 -9.40
C TYR A 222 -3.22 -9.31 -10.84
N PRO A 223 -2.71 -10.27 -11.63
CA PRO A 223 -2.37 -10.02 -13.04
C PRO A 223 -3.61 -9.92 -13.93
N ALA A 224 -4.74 -10.50 -13.51
CA ALA A 224 -6.00 -10.45 -14.24
C ALA A 224 -7.18 -10.61 -13.28
N LEU A 225 -7.65 -9.50 -12.70
CA LEU A 225 -8.86 -9.50 -11.85
C LEU A 225 -10.13 -9.39 -12.68
N ASN A 226 -11.02 -10.40 -12.57
CA ASN A 226 -12.37 -10.36 -13.14
C ASN A 226 -13.42 -10.30 -12.01
N PRO A 227 -13.91 -9.10 -11.64
CA PRO A 227 -14.92 -8.93 -10.61
C PRO A 227 -16.31 -9.48 -10.98
N ALA A 228 -16.63 -9.60 -12.28
CA ALA A 228 -17.96 -9.98 -12.77
C ALA A 228 -18.18 -11.50 -12.88
N ALA A 229 -17.20 -12.33 -12.48
CA ALA A 229 -17.32 -13.77 -12.54
C ALA A 229 -18.17 -14.31 -11.38
N ASP A 230 -19.46 -14.57 -11.63
CA ASP A 230 -20.48 -14.86 -10.59
C ASP A 230 -21.18 -16.24 -10.69
N THR A 231 -20.60 -17.23 -11.40
CA THR A 231 -21.16 -18.61 -11.40
C THR A 231 -20.43 -19.51 -10.41
N PRO A 232 -21.06 -20.51 -9.76
CA PRO A 232 -20.37 -21.42 -8.82
C PRO A 232 -19.16 -22.17 -9.42
N GLU A 233 -19.15 -22.35 -10.74
CA GLU A 233 -18.05 -22.94 -11.53
C GLU A 233 -16.96 -21.91 -11.89
N ASN A 234 -17.28 -20.61 -11.96
CA ASN A 234 -16.36 -19.49 -12.23
C ASN A 234 -16.12 -18.54 -11.03
N ALA A 235 -16.68 -18.83 -9.85
CA ALA A 235 -16.46 -18.11 -8.58
C ALA A 235 -15.05 -18.34 -8.00
N LYS A 236 -14.17 -18.89 -8.83
CA LYS A 236 -12.73 -18.99 -8.70
C LYS A 236 -12.22 -18.35 -9.98
N SER A 237 -11.64 -17.18 -9.92
CA SER A 237 -10.18 -17.18 -10.05
C SER A 237 -9.48 -16.02 -9.33
N VAL A 238 -10.21 -15.13 -8.63
CA VAL A 238 -9.55 -13.91 -8.11
C VAL A 238 -10.06 -13.45 -6.73
N LEU A 239 -11.38 -13.43 -6.49
CA LEU A 239 -11.98 -13.11 -5.18
C LEU A 239 -11.56 -14.06 -4.04
N ARG A 240 -11.35 -15.34 -4.37
CA ARG A 240 -10.94 -16.33 -3.35
C ARG A 240 -9.51 -16.17 -2.90
N ALA A 241 -8.65 -15.51 -3.68
CA ALA A 241 -7.24 -15.43 -3.32
C ALA A 241 -7.06 -14.64 -2.01
N TYR A 242 -7.52 -13.39 -1.93
CA TYR A 242 -7.39 -12.61 -0.70
C TYR A 242 -8.08 -13.28 0.50
N SER A 243 -9.28 -13.86 0.32
CA SER A 243 -10.02 -14.48 1.43
C SER A 243 -9.35 -15.77 1.90
N THR A 244 -8.80 -16.58 0.98
CA THR A 244 -8.04 -17.79 1.34
C THR A 244 -6.73 -17.43 2.04
N LEU A 245 -6.01 -16.42 1.53
CA LEU A 245 -4.80 -15.91 2.17
C LEU A 245 -5.14 -15.40 3.57
N ARG A 246 -6.21 -14.61 3.74
CA ARG A 246 -6.67 -14.14 5.06
C ARG A 246 -6.99 -15.30 6.00
N LEU A 247 -7.67 -16.35 5.54
CA LEU A 247 -7.94 -17.53 6.35
C LEU A 247 -6.65 -18.22 6.82
N ILE A 248 -5.63 -18.31 5.96
CA ILE A 248 -4.30 -18.82 6.34
C ILE A 248 -3.68 -17.91 7.40
N MET A 249 -3.68 -16.58 7.21
CA MET A 249 -3.17 -15.64 8.22
C MET A 249 -3.82 -15.88 9.59
N LEU A 250 -5.14 -16.04 9.62
CA LEU A 250 -5.90 -16.30 10.84
C LEU A 250 -5.59 -17.67 11.45
N GLN A 251 -5.41 -18.71 10.63
CA GLN A 251 -5.07 -20.07 11.09
C GLN A 251 -3.72 -20.09 11.83
N TYR A 252 -2.75 -19.28 11.39
CA TYR A 252 -1.44 -19.14 12.04
C TYR A 252 -1.41 -18.01 13.08
N GLY A 253 -2.56 -17.45 13.46
CA GLY A 253 -2.67 -16.47 14.55
C GLY A 253 -2.28 -15.03 14.20
N HIS A 254 -2.04 -14.72 12.92
CA HIS A 254 -1.68 -13.37 12.46
C HIS A 254 -2.93 -12.49 12.27
N GLN A 255 -3.68 -12.28 13.34
CA GLN A 255 -4.98 -11.59 13.32
C GLN A 255 -4.86 -10.09 13.02
N ASN A 256 -3.80 -9.45 13.52
CA ASN A 256 -3.55 -8.02 13.34
C ASN A 256 -2.85 -7.68 12.00
N GLY A 257 -2.36 -8.70 11.29
CA GLY A 257 -1.74 -8.50 9.99
C GLY A 257 -2.75 -8.04 8.95
N THR A 258 -2.30 -7.23 8.01
CA THR A 258 -3.12 -6.71 6.90
C THR A 258 -2.71 -7.34 5.58
N LEU A 259 -3.67 -7.43 4.66
CA LEU A 259 -3.41 -7.72 3.25
C LEU A 259 -3.28 -6.42 2.48
N TRP A 260 -2.26 -6.29 1.67
CA TRP A 260 -2.15 -5.23 0.69
C TRP A 260 -2.26 -5.82 -0.71
N ILE A 261 -3.13 -5.25 -1.54
CA ILE A 261 -3.16 -5.57 -2.96
C ILE A 261 -2.08 -4.71 -3.63
N THR A 262 -0.87 -5.24 -3.74
CA THR A 262 0.30 -4.47 -4.18
C THR A 262 0.35 -4.28 -5.70
N ARG A 263 -0.46 -5.02 -6.47
CA ARG A 263 -0.64 -4.80 -7.90
C ARG A 263 -2.01 -5.27 -8.38
N LEU A 264 -2.76 -4.38 -9.02
CA LEU A 264 -3.91 -4.67 -9.87
C LEU A 264 -3.56 -4.30 -11.30
N THR A 265 -3.30 -5.31 -12.11
CA THR A 265 -3.08 -5.11 -13.54
C THR A 265 -4.40 -4.84 -14.23
N TRP A 266 -4.40 -3.83 -15.10
CA TRP A 266 -5.56 -3.47 -15.92
C TRP A 266 -5.98 -4.62 -16.83
N GLN A 267 -7.29 -4.79 -17.01
CA GLN A 267 -7.81 -5.69 -18.04
C GLN A 267 -7.51 -5.08 -19.42
N PRO A 268 -6.86 -5.80 -20.35
CA PRO A 268 -6.54 -5.25 -21.67
C PRO A 268 -7.81 -4.97 -22.49
N GLN A 269 -7.74 -3.93 -23.32
CA GLN A 269 -8.69 -3.54 -24.36
C GLN A 269 -10.17 -3.74 -24.02
N GLN A 270 -10.73 -2.77 -23.31
CA GLN A 270 -12.16 -2.69 -23.05
C GLN A 270 -12.66 -1.28 -23.39
N PRO A 271 -13.94 -1.12 -23.80
CA PRO A 271 -14.55 0.20 -23.88
C PRO A 271 -14.44 0.95 -22.54
N ALA A 272 -14.40 2.28 -22.58
CA ALA A 272 -14.28 3.13 -21.37
C ALA A 272 -15.30 2.77 -20.28
N SER A 273 -16.55 2.48 -20.65
CA SER A 273 -17.60 2.07 -19.71
C SER A 273 -17.29 0.75 -18.98
N SER A 274 -16.64 -0.19 -19.66
CA SER A 274 -16.21 -1.46 -19.05
C SER A 274 -15.05 -1.24 -18.06
N VAL A 275 -14.12 -0.32 -18.36
CA VAL A 275 -13.05 0.06 -17.43
C VAL A 275 -13.64 0.73 -16.19
N GLN A 276 -14.59 1.65 -16.36
CA GLN A 276 -15.28 2.30 -15.24
C GLN A 276 -16.00 1.29 -14.35
N ASN A 277 -16.79 0.39 -14.93
CA ASN A 277 -17.49 -0.67 -14.20
C ASN A 277 -16.51 -1.60 -13.48
N TRP A 278 -15.35 -1.87 -14.08
CA TRP A 278 -14.31 -2.68 -13.46
C TRP A 278 -13.70 -1.98 -12.24
N VAL A 279 -13.31 -0.70 -12.36
CA VAL A 279 -12.78 0.09 -11.22
C VAL A 279 -13.83 0.18 -10.10
N GLN A 280 -15.10 0.40 -10.43
CA GLN A 280 -16.19 0.42 -9.45
C GLN A 280 -16.33 -0.93 -8.72
N SER A 281 -16.25 -2.04 -9.46
CA SER A 281 -16.34 -3.37 -8.86
C SER A 281 -15.15 -3.69 -7.95
N VAL A 282 -13.94 -3.25 -8.34
CA VAL A 282 -12.73 -3.34 -7.51
C VAL A 282 -12.91 -2.57 -6.20
N TYR A 283 -13.44 -1.36 -6.30
CA TYR A 283 -13.74 -0.53 -5.14
C TYR A 283 -14.72 -1.24 -4.18
N GLU A 284 -15.87 -1.66 -4.69
CA GLU A 284 -16.92 -2.31 -3.89
C GLU A 284 -16.43 -3.58 -3.19
N LEU A 285 -15.54 -4.30 -3.87
CA LEU A 285 -14.94 -5.52 -3.36
C LEU A 285 -14.05 -5.28 -2.14
N PHE A 286 -13.16 -4.28 -2.22
CA PHE A 286 -12.10 -4.11 -1.23
C PHE A 286 -12.42 -3.09 -0.14
N HIS A 287 -13.22 -2.06 -0.43
CA HIS A 287 -13.50 -0.99 0.52
C HIS A 287 -14.13 -1.46 1.84
N ASN A 288 -14.91 -2.55 1.81
CA ASN A 288 -15.57 -3.08 3.00
C ASN A 288 -14.74 -4.12 3.76
N GLN A 289 -13.49 -4.37 3.35
CA GLN A 289 -12.63 -5.37 3.97
C GLN A 289 -11.64 -4.69 4.93
N VAL A 290 -11.97 -4.68 6.22
CA VAL A 290 -11.15 -4.04 7.29
C VAL A 290 -9.73 -4.61 7.44
N TYR A 291 -9.44 -5.75 6.80
CA TYR A 291 -8.12 -6.37 6.80
C TYR A 291 -7.35 -6.11 5.49
N ILE A 292 -7.92 -5.36 4.55
CA ILE A 292 -7.23 -4.89 3.35
C ILE A 292 -6.84 -3.43 3.57
N GLY A 293 -5.53 -3.18 3.63
CA GLY A 293 -5.00 -1.85 3.93
C GLY A 293 -4.85 -0.99 2.68
N LEU A 294 -4.23 -1.52 1.62
CA LEU A 294 -3.90 -0.76 0.41
C LEU A 294 -4.35 -1.52 -0.85
N VAL A 295 -4.81 -0.78 -1.86
CA VAL A 295 -5.03 -1.29 -3.22
C VAL A 295 -4.25 -0.45 -4.23
N ALA A 296 -3.29 -1.08 -4.91
CA ALA A 296 -2.43 -0.44 -5.89
C ALA A 296 -2.82 -0.82 -7.32
N PHE A 297 -3.05 0.17 -8.18
CA PHE A 297 -3.21 -0.01 -9.62
C PHE A 297 -1.86 0.02 -10.33
N ASP A 298 -1.69 -0.81 -11.34
CA ASP A 298 -0.43 -0.89 -12.08
C ASP A 298 -0.30 0.27 -13.10
N GLY A 299 0.94 0.65 -13.42
CA GLY A 299 1.26 1.51 -14.58
C GLY A 299 0.82 2.98 -14.48
N ALA A 300 1.55 3.81 -13.73
CA ALA A 300 1.44 5.26 -13.83
C ALA A 300 2.06 5.78 -15.14
N ASN A 301 3.30 5.40 -15.42
CA ASN A 301 4.05 5.78 -16.61
C ASN A 301 3.89 4.77 -17.77
N ALA A 302 4.10 5.27 -18.98
CA ALA A 302 4.14 4.45 -20.19
C ALA A 302 5.32 3.47 -20.14
N SER A 303 5.10 2.24 -20.62
CA SER A 303 6.13 1.21 -20.76
C SER A 303 5.82 0.36 -21.99
N PRO A 304 6.83 -0.06 -22.77
CA PRO A 304 6.66 -1.00 -23.89
C PRO A 304 6.00 -2.31 -23.48
N GLU A 305 6.13 -2.70 -22.21
CA GLU A 305 5.62 -3.97 -21.68
C GLU A 305 4.17 -3.88 -21.20
N ARG A 306 3.61 -2.67 -21.09
CA ARG A 306 2.26 -2.43 -20.55
C ARG A 306 1.35 -1.83 -21.61
N ALA A 307 0.17 -2.44 -21.77
CA ALA A 307 -0.85 -1.95 -22.69
C ALA A 307 -1.67 -0.77 -22.12
N VAL A 308 -1.64 -0.56 -20.80
CA VAL A 308 -2.44 0.46 -20.11
C VAL A 308 -1.56 1.18 -19.09
N PHE A 309 -1.62 2.51 -19.14
CA PHE A 309 -0.91 3.42 -18.24
C PHE A 309 -1.75 4.68 -18.01
N LEU A 310 -1.50 5.42 -16.93
CA LEU A 310 -2.23 6.65 -16.60
C LEU A 310 -1.73 7.85 -17.40
N LEU A 311 -0.42 7.97 -17.57
CA LEU A 311 0.25 9.05 -18.28
C LEU A 311 0.90 8.51 -19.56
N GLY A 312 0.54 9.08 -20.71
CA GLY A 312 1.13 8.71 -21.99
C GLY A 312 2.52 9.27 -22.21
N GLU A 313 3.22 8.76 -23.22
CA GLU A 313 4.53 9.28 -23.66
C GLU A 313 4.46 10.76 -24.07
N ASP A 314 3.29 11.23 -24.50
CA ASP A 314 3.00 12.62 -24.84
C ASP A 314 2.75 13.53 -23.63
N GLY A 315 2.80 12.97 -22.41
CA GLY A 315 2.56 13.68 -21.15
C GLY A 315 1.09 13.97 -20.87
N ASN A 316 0.16 13.43 -21.67
CA ASN A 316 -1.28 13.60 -21.44
C ASN A 316 -1.86 12.42 -20.65
N PHE A 317 -2.93 12.69 -19.91
CA PHE A 317 -3.71 11.63 -19.30
C PHE A 317 -4.35 10.73 -20.34
N THR A 318 -4.28 9.43 -20.11
CA THR A 318 -5.08 8.47 -20.86
C THR A 318 -6.52 8.47 -20.34
N PRO A 319 -7.49 7.98 -21.12
CA PRO A 319 -8.87 7.84 -20.64
C PRO A 319 -9.01 7.02 -19.35
N VAL A 320 -8.06 6.11 -19.08
CA VAL A 320 -8.06 5.28 -17.87
C VAL A 320 -7.76 6.12 -16.63
N ALA A 321 -6.90 7.14 -16.73
CA ALA A 321 -6.64 8.07 -15.63
C ALA A 321 -7.88 8.86 -15.24
N ASP A 322 -8.62 9.39 -16.22
CA ASP A 322 -9.87 10.12 -15.98
C ASP A 322 -10.91 9.22 -15.29
N ILE A 323 -11.06 7.98 -15.77
CA ILE A 323 -11.99 7.01 -15.20
C ILE A 323 -11.61 6.67 -13.76
N LEU A 324 -10.33 6.38 -13.50
CA LEU A 324 -9.84 6.06 -12.16
C LEU A 324 -10.10 7.23 -11.19
N GLY A 325 -9.71 8.45 -11.61
CA GLY A 325 -9.95 9.65 -10.83
C GLY A 325 -11.43 9.84 -10.52
N GLN A 326 -12.30 9.86 -11.53
CA GLN A 326 -13.73 10.09 -11.34
C GLN A 326 -14.40 9.00 -10.47
N THR A 327 -13.99 7.74 -10.63
CA THR A 327 -14.58 6.62 -9.89
C THR A 327 -14.17 6.63 -8.43
N LEU A 328 -12.93 6.98 -8.11
CA LEU A 328 -12.46 7.05 -6.71
C LEU A 328 -12.85 8.35 -6.00
N ALA A 329 -13.14 9.43 -6.74
CA ALA A 329 -13.47 10.75 -6.18
C ALA A 329 -14.51 10.76 -5.04
N PRO A 330 -15.63 10.02 -5.11
CA PRO A 330 -16.64 10.00 -4.04
C PRO A 330 -16.16 9.37 -2.74
N PHE A 331 -15.08 8.60 -2.79
CA PHE A 331 -14.61 7.75 -1.69
C PHE A 331 -13.31 8.23 -1.05
N ARG A 332 -12.81 9.38 -1.53
CA ARG A 332 -11.60 10.00 -0.99
C ARG A 332 -11.91 10.62 0.37
N ASN A 333 -10.95 10.52 1.28
CA ASN A 333 -11.02 11.24 2.53
C ASN A 333 -10.75 12.72 2.26
N THR A 334 -11.80 13.55 2.17
CA THR A 334 -11.68 14.99 1.89
C THR A 334 -11.12 15.79 3.09
N GLY A 335 -10.65 15.13 4.14
CA GLY A 335 -10.24 15.76 5.40
C GLY A 335 -11.42 16.33 6.22
N GLU A 336 -12.66 16.17 5.75
CA GLU A 336 -13.87 16.40 6.55
C GLU A 336 -14.20 15.14 7.34
N ALA A 337 -13.44 14.91 8.43
CA ALA A 337 -13.78 13.89 9.41
C ALA A 337 -15.20 14.11 9.94
N THR A 338 -16.16 13.32 9.45
CA THR A 338 -17.50 13.25 10.02
C THR A 338 -17.45 12.29 11.20
N TYR A 339 -17.21 12.85 12.39
CA TYR A 339 -17.24 12.07 13.62
C TYR A 339 -18.68 11.65 13.95
N TYR A 340 -18.98 10.35 13.85
CA TYR A 340 -20.18 9.78 14.47
C TYR A 340 -19.88 9.49 15.94
N PHE A 341 -20.32 10.37 16.83
CA PHE A 341 -20.33 10.07 18.26
C PHE A 341 -21.53 9.16 18.56
N TYR A 342 -21.26 7.88 18.82
CA TYR A 342 -22.25 7.02 19.48
C TYR A 342 -22.33 7.46 20.95
N ALA A 343 -23.35 8.25 21.28
CA ALA A 343 -23.70 8.49 22.67
C ALA A 343 -24.31 7.19 23.22
N THR A 344 -23.51 6.41 23.96
CA THR A 344 -24.03 5.28 24.73
C THR A 344 -24.89 5.81 25.87
N GLY A 345 -26.21 5.74 25.73
CA GLY A 345 -27.16 6.18 26.77
C GLY A 345 -28.59 5.66 26.58
N ALA A 346 -28.86 4.46 27.14
CA ALA A 346 -30.15 3.87 27.55
C ALA A 346 -31.27 3.65 26.48
N PRO A 347 -32.08 2.56 26.62
CA PRO A 347 -32.96 2.08 25.56
C PRO A 347 -34.34 2.76 25.56
N HIS A 348 -34.94 2.79 24.37
CA HIS A 348 -36.28 3.25 23.99
C HIS A 348 -36.39 4.72 23.55
N GLN A 349 -36.25 4.95 22.23
CA GLN A 349 -37.16 5.70 21.32
C GLN A 349 -36.49 5.84 19.92
N PRO A 350 -37.26 5.98 18.81
CA PRO A 350 -36.72 5.87 17.45
C PRO A 350 -35.88 7.10 17.04
N GLU A 351 -34.82 6.81 16.30
CA GLU A 351 -33.70 7.70 15.96
C GLU A 351 -34.15 8.92 15.12
N THR A 352 -33.66 10.10 15.50
CA THR A 352 -33.70 11.31 14.66
C THR A 352 -32.26 11.76 14.41
N PHE A 353 -31.79 11.64 13.17
CA PHE A 353 -30.47 12.09 12.74
C PHE A 353 -30.42 13.63 12.73
N LEU A 354 -29.70 14.22 13.67
CA LEU A 354 -29.43 15.66 13.69
C LEU A 354 -28.16 15.97 12.91
N HIS A 355 -28.35 16.50 11.70
CA HIS A 355 -27.28 16.91 10.79
C HIS A 355 -26.82 18.33 11.16
N LEU A 356 -25.69 18.46 11.87
CA LEU A 356 -25.10 19.77 12.18
C LEU A 356 -24.04 20.15 11.13
N ARG A 357 -24.47 20.91 10.10
CA ARG A 357 -23.54 21.59 9.16
C ARG A 357 -22.94 22.83 9.83
N HIS A 358 -21.65 22.80 10.14
CA HIS A 358 -20.92 24.03 10.51
C HIS A 358 -20.38 24.75 9.26
N THR A 359 -21.12 25.74 8.76
CA THR A 359 -20.60 26.66 7.71
C THR A 359 -19.94 27.87 8.36
N LYS A 360 -18.62 28.03 8.23
CA LYS A 360 -17.94 29.28 8.60
C LYS A 360 -17.88 30.21 7.39
N LYS A 361 -18.81 31.17 7.32
CA LYS A 361 -18.71 32.33 6.42
C LYS A 361 -17.55 33.23 6.88
N LEU A 362 -16.51 33.34 6.06
CA LEU A 362 -15.49 34.38 6.19
C LEU A 362 -16.11 35.75 5.90
N ARG A 363 -16.30 36.54 6.96
CA ARG A 363 -16.78 37.91 6.88
C ARG A 363 -15.56 38.81 6.66
N LYS A 364 -15.38 39.34 5.43
CA LYS A 364 -14.48 40.47 5.15
C LYS A 364 -14.80 41.61 6.12
N LYS A 365 -13.81 42.09 6.86
CA LYS A 365 -13.85 43.42 7.49
C LYS A 365 -12.95 44.36 6.70
N ARG A 366 -13.46 45.58 6.62
CA ARG A 366 -13.12 46.72 5.76
C ARG A 366 -11.66 47.12 5.77
#